data_AF-A0A847AYU1-F1
#
_entry.id   AF-A0A847AYU1-F1
#
_cell.length_a   1.000
_cell.length_b   1.000
_cell.length_c   1.000
_cell.angle_alpha   90.00
_cell.angle_beta   90.00
_cell.angle_gamma   90.00
#
_symmetry.space_group_name_H-M   'P 1'
#
loop_
_entity.id
_entity.type
_entity.pdbx_description
1 polymer ?
#
loop_
_entity_poly.entity_id
_entity_poly.type
_entity_poly.pdbx_seq_one_letter_code
_entity_poly.pdbx_strand_id
1 'polypeptide(L)'
;MRKVFQAHNLFKENKKTPTPEALSAAIRINALSAIVAAQHGWLGATFSCTDILTFLYFFKMNFDYQGKRPEGDILILSKGHAAPAQYACLAEHGVISYEDLKKYKTPEGPQAHTDILTPGIPSNTGSLGQSLSKAAGIALADRIQNKKRKIFLILGDGELQEGQNYEALMTIAKFNLTEIIPIIDRNRLQTDSPMEAIIGEFNIPKVLSSFG
;
A
#
# COMPACT_ATOMS: atom_id res chain seq x y z
N MET A 1 14.11 -14.29 -23.83
CA MET A 1 13.79 -13.45 -22.65
C MET A 1 13.68 -12.00 -23.10
N ARG A 2 12.50 -11.38 -23.01
CA ARG A 2 12.33 -9.95 -23.33
C ARG A 2 12.96 -9.15 -22.18
N LYS A 3 13.89 -8.23 -22.50
CA LYS A 3 14.47 -7.32 -21.51
C LYS A 3 13.35 -6.46 -20.94
N VAL A 4 13.00 -6.67 -19.68
CA VAL A 4 12.05 -5.80 -18.98
C VAL A 4 12.82 -4.54 -18.58
N PHE A 5 12.36 -3.38 -19.04
CA PHE A 5 12.96 -2.10 -18.71
C PHE A 5 12.86 -1.85 -17.19
N GLN A 6 13.96 -1.41 -16.58
CA GLN A 6 14.02 -1.07 -15.15
C GLN A 6 14.43 0.40 -15.02
N ALA A 7 13.74 1.15 -14.17
CA ALA A 7 14.12 2.52 -13.82
C ALA A 7 15.21 2.57 -12.72
N HIS A 8 15.87 1.44 -12.45
CA HIS A 8 16.80 1.24 -11.36
C HIS A 8 17.90 2.30 -11.32
N ASN A 9 18.19 2.84 -10.14
CA ASN A 9 19.30 3.74 -9.86
C ASN A 9 19.42 4.97 -10.77
N LEU A 10 18.41 5.30 -11.59
CA LEU A 10 18.43 6.46 -12.49
C LEU A 10 18.87 7.75 -11.76
N PHE A 11 18.54 7.85 -10.48
CA PHE A 11 18.86 9.00 -9.64
C PHE A 11 20.17 8.85 -8.85
N LYS A 12 20.49 7.63 -8.39
CA LYS A 12 21.74 7.33 -7.68
C LYS A 12 22.96 7.44 -8.61
N GLU A 13 22.88 6.88 -9.81
CA GLU A 13 23.95 6.92 -10.81
C GLU A 13 24.23 8.34 -11.29
N ASN A 14 23.17 9.15 -11.43
CA ASN A 14 23.29 10.54 -11.87
C ASN A 14 23.58 11.54 -10.73
N LYS A 15 23.76 11.07 -9.48
CA LYS A 15 23.95 11.89 -8.27
C LYS A 15 22.92 13.04 -8.14
N LYS A 16 21.71 12.83 -8.63
CA LYS A 16 20.62 13.82 -8.59
C LYS A 16 19.52 13.31 -7.67
N THR A 17 19.08 14.16 -6.75
CA THR A 17 17.84 13.89 -6.02
C THR A 17 16.67 13.95 -7.02
N PRO A 18 15.85 12.89 -7.14
CA PRO A 18 14.68 12.95 -8.00
C PRO A 18 13.67 13.97 -7.48
N THR A 19 12.90 14.59 -8.39
CA THR A 19 11.65 15.22 -7.98
C THR A 19 10.65 14.12 -7.57
N PRO A 20 9.64 14.43 -6.72
CA PRO A 20 8.60 13.47 -6.36
C PRO A 20 7.91 12.83 -7.58
N GLU A 21 7.67 13.62 -8.63
CA GLU A 21 7.03 13.17 -9.87
C GLU A 21 7.93 12.20 -10.63
N ALA A 22 9.23 12.51 -10.74
CA ALA A 22 10.20 11.65 -11.41
C ALA A 22 10.38 10.31 -10.66
N LEU A 23 10.40 10.34 -9.33
CA LEU A 23 10.47 9.14 -8.50
C LEU A 23 9.20 8.28 -8.65
N SER A 24 8.03 8.91 -8.61
CA SER A 24 6.76 8.20 -8.77
C SER A 24 6.64 7.58 -10.17
N ALA A 25 7.09 8.27 -11.22
CA ALA A 25 7.15 7.71 -12.58
C ALA A 25 8.08 6.49 -12.65
N ALA A 26 9.25 6.54 -12.01
CA ALA A 26 10.17 5.41 -11.93
C ALA A 26 9.53 4.21 -11.18
N ILE A 27 8.82 4.47 -10.08
CA ILE A 27 8.10 3.43 -9.33
C ILE A 27 6.98 2.81 -10.18
N ARG A 28 6.22 3.58 -10.96
CA ARG A 28 5.23 3.03 -11.91
C ARG A 28 5.87 2.12 -12.94
N ILE A 29 7.01 2.50 -13.50
CA ILE A 29 7.76 1.68 -14.46
C ILE A 29 8.19 0.36 -13.83
N ASN A 30 8.73 0.40 -12.61
CA ASN A 30 9.16 -0.80 -11.88
C ASN A 30 7.96 -1.69 -11.50
N ALA A 31 6.83 -1.11 -11.09
CA ALA A 31 5.61 -1.88 -10.83
C ALA A 31 5.06 -2.53 -12.11
N LEU A 32 5.08 -1.82 -13.24
CA LEU A 32 4.70 -2.35 -14.55
C LEU A 32 5.63 -3.50 -14.96
N SER A 33 6.93 -3.40 -14.67
CA SER A 33 7.91 -4.46 -14.94
C SER A 33 7.52 -5.79 -14.28
N ALA A 34 7.04 -5.74 -13.04
CA ALA A 34 6.59 -6.91 -12.29
C ALA A 34 5.31 -7.50 -12.91
N ILE A 35 4.34 -6.64 -13.23
CA ILE A 35 3.07 -7.04 -13.85
C ILE A 35 3.32 -7.72 -15.21
N VAL A 36 4.22 -7.15 -16.03
CA VAL A 36 4.59 -7.71 -17.33
C VAL A 36 5.31 -9.05 -17.18
N ALA A 37 6.21 -9.17 -16.20
CA ALA A 37 6.91 -10.43 -15.94
C ALA A 37 5.94 -11.56 -15.54
N ALA A 38 4.95 -11.25 -14.70
CA ALA A 38 3.90 -12.19 -14.29
C ALA A 38 2.82 -12.43 -15.35
N GLN A 39 2.77 -11.62 -16.42
CA GLN A 39 1.69 -11.57 -17.42
C GLN A 39 0.29 -11.39 -16.80
N HIS A 40 0.23 -10.84 -15.58
CA HIS A 40 -1.01 -10.66 -14.83
C HIS A 40 -0.79 -9.64 -13.70
N GLY A 41 -1.71 -8.69 -13.55
CA GLY A 41 -1.75 -7.78 -12.41
C GLY A 41 -2.81 -6.69 -12.56
N TRP A 42 -3.06 -5.94 -11.50
CA TRP A 42 -4.10 -4.91 -11.44
C TRP A 42 -3.55 -3.52 -11.77
N LEU A 43 -3.23 -3.27 -13.04
CA LEU A 43 -2.52 -2.07 -13.49
C LEU A 43 -3.18 -0.75 -13.01
N GLY A 44 -4.50 -0.61 -13.19
CA GLY A 44 -5.22 0.60 -12.80
C GLY A 44 -5.12 0.86 -11.28
N ALA A 45 -5.36 -0.19 -10.48
CA ALA A 45 -5.28 -0.09 -9.02
C ALA A 45 -3.85 0.16 -8.52
N THR A 46 -2.84 -0.40 -9.19
CA THR A 46 -1.42 -0.15 -8.91
C THR A 46 -1.06 1.32 -9.18
N PHE A 47 -1.45 1.85 -10.34
CA PHE A 47 -1.04 3.19 -10.76
C PHE A 47 -1.78 4.31 -10.02
N SER A 48 -3.04 4.08 -9.61
CA SER A 48 -3.84 5.07 -8.89
C SER A 48 -3.25 5.42 -7.51
N CYS A 49 -2.62 4.46 -6.83
CA CYS A 49 -2.02 4.69 -5.52
C CYS A 49 -0.51 4.97 -5.54
N THR A 50 0.14 4.97 -6.71
CA THR A 50 1.62 5.06 -6.77
C THR A 50 2.16 6.39 -6.26
N ASP A 51 1.51 7.53 -6.55
CA ASP A 51 1.95 8.84 -6.01
C ASP A 51 1.83 8.89 -4.48
N ILE A 52 0.73 8.33 -3.94
CA ILE A 52 0.48 8.23 -2.49
C ILE A 52 1.58 7.39 -1.84
N LEU A 53 1.83 6.18 -2.36
CA LEU A 53 2.87 5.28 -1.86
C LEU A 53 4.24 5.94 -1.91
N THR A 54 4.58 6.58 -3.04
CA THR A 54 5.85 7.29 -3.22
C THR A 54 6.01 8.39 -2.18
N PHE A 55 4.99 9.24 -2.01
CA PHE A 55 5.02 10.31 -1.02
C PHE A 55 5.22 9.76 0.40
N LEU A 56 4.46 8.72 0.76
CA LEU A 56 4.54 8.11 2.09
C LEU A 56 5.91 7.51 2.35
N TYR A 57 6.38 6.61 1.48
CA TYR A 57 7.64 5.90 1.69
C TYR A 57 8.87 6.82 1.69
N PHE A 58 8.90 7.86 0.84
CA PHE A 58 10.12 8.62 0.59
C PHE A 58 10.14 10.02 1.22
N PHE A 59 8.99 10.54 1.64
CA PHE A 59 8.90 11.93 2.12
C PHE A 59 8.16 12.11 3.45
N LYS A 60 7.27 11.18 3.84
CA LYS A 60 6.41 11.37 5.02
C LYS A 60 6.64 10.39 6.15
N MET A 61 6.78 9.11 5.86
CA MET A 61 6.93 8.06 6.86
C MET A 61 8.34 8.05 7.43
N ASN A 62 8.46 7.84 8.73
CA ASN A 62 9.70 7.34 9.31
C ASN A 62 9.81 5.83 9.03
N PHE A 63 10.06 5.46 7.78
CA PHE A 63 10.18 4.06 7.38
C PHE A 63 11.58 3.53 7.75
N ASP A 64 11.66 2.81 8.86
CA ASP A 64 12.89 2.17 9.35
C ASP A 64 12.77 0.65 9.30
N TYR A 65 13.57 0.01 8.45
CA TYR A 65 13.59 -1.43 8.23
C TYR A 65 14.98 -2.00 8.52
N GLN A 66 15.11 -2.71 9.64
CA GLN A 66 16.38 -3.31 10.10
C GLN A 66 16.31 -4.83 10.31
N GLY A 67 15.17 -5.45 9.97
CA GLY A 67 14.88 -6.84 10.34
C GLY A 67 13.90 -7.47 9.38
N LYS A 68 12.90 -8.20 9.87
CA LYS A 68 11.80 -8.71 9.02
C LYS A 68 10.62 -7.73 8.93
N ARG A 69 10.45 -6.87 9.94
CA ARG A 69 9.35 -5.90 10.03
C ARG A 69 9.93 -4.50 10.24
N PRO A 70 9.20 -3.44 9.82
CA PRO A 70 9.62 -2.08 10.12
C PRO A 70 9.50 -1.78 11.62
N GLU A 71 10.50 -1.11 12.17
CA GLU A 71 10.50 -0.62 13.56
C GLU A 71 9.87 0.77 13.68
N GLY A 72 9.94 1.56 12.61
CA GLY A 72 9.31 2.88 12.52
C GLY A 72 7.83 2.84 12.13
N ASP A 73 7.41 3.84 11.37
CA ASP A 73 6.06 3.91 10.80
C ASP A 73 5.81 2.74 9.86
N ILE A 74 4.58 2.21 9.87
CA ILE A 74 4.19 1.09 9.02
C ILE A 74 3.15 1.52 7.99
N LEU A 75 3.19 0.89 6.82
CA LEU A 75 2.19 1.04 5.77
C LEU A 75 1.50 -0.29 5.53
N ILE A 76 0.17 -0.29 5.63
CA ILE A 76 -0.67 -1.41 5.25
C ILE A 76 -1.41 -1.01 3.97
N LEU A 77 -1.22 -1.78 2.90
CA LEU A 77 -1.93 -1.57 1.64
C LEU A 77 -3.20 -2.45 1.63
N SER A 78 -4.32 -1.91 2.11
CA SER A 78 -5.55 -2.69 2.28
C SER A 78 -6.10 -3.22 0.96
N LYS A 79 -6.06 -2.37 -0.08
CA LYS A 79 -6.25 -2.75 -1.48
C LYS A 79 -5.07 -3.57 -2.02
N GLY A 80 -4.84 -4.73 -1.40
CA GLY A 80 -3.64 -5.56 -1.55
C GLY A 80 -3.32 -6.00 -2.97
N HIS A 81 -4.31 -5.99 -3.87
CA HIS A 81 -4.12 -6.28 -5.28
C HIS A 81 -3.25 -5.22 -6.00
N ALA A 82 -3.07 -4.05 -5.41
CA ALA A 82 -2.13 -3.02 -5.85
C ALA A 82 -0.67 -3.28 -5.38
N ALA A 83 -0.37 -4.47 -4.83
CA ALA A 83 0.94 -4.86 -4.30
C ALA A 83 2.15 -4.50 -5.19
N PRO A 84 2.11 -4.60 -6.54
CA PRO A 84 3.25 -4.23 -7.38
C PRO A 84 3.80 -2.82 -7.12
N ALA A 85 2.94 -1.84 -6.78
CA ALA A 85 3.40 -0.47 -6.48
C ALA A 85 4.15 -0.41 -5.14
N GLN A 86 3.67 -1.13 -4.13
CA GLN A 86 4.34 -1.19 -2.83
C GLN A 86 5.65 -1.97 -2.93
N TYR A 87 5.68 -3.08 -3.66
CA TYR A 87 6.91 -3.82 -3.92
C TYR A 87 7.93 -2.97 -4.68
N ALA A 88 7.50 -2.17 -5.66
CA ALA A 88 8.39 -1.23 -6.35
C ALA A 88 8.96 -0.16 -5.39
N CYS A 89 8.17 0.35 -4.44
CA CYS A 89 8.69 1.25 -3.39
C CYS A 89 9.70 0.55 -2.48
N LEU A 90 9.43 -0.70 -2.07
CA LEU A 90 10.34 -1.49 -1.25
C LEU A 90 11.65 -1.81 -2.00
N ALA A 91 11.59 -2.07 -3.30
CA ALA A 91 12.77 -2.28 -4.14
C ALA A 91 13.63 -1.01 -4.23
N GLU A 92 13.00 0.14 -4.40
CA GLU A 92 13.70 1.43 -4.44
C GLU A 92 14.32 1.82 -3.08
N HIS A 93 13.66 1.45 -1.97
CA HIS A 93 14.21 1.50 -0.60
C HIS A 93 15.31 0.46 -0.33
N GLY A 94 15.54 -0.49 -1.24
CA GLY A 94 16.54 -1.56 -1.07
C GLY A 94 16.13 -2.68 -0.10
N VAL A 95 14.83 -2.76 0.24
CA VAL A 95 14.28 -3.79 1.15
C VAL A 95 14.11 -5.13 0.44
N ILE A 96 13.72 -5.09 -0.83
CA ILE A 96 13.75 -6.23 -1.75
C ILE A 96 14.62 -5.88 -2.95
N SER A 97 15.03 -6.86 -3.74
CA SER A 97 15.78 -6.61 -4.97
C SER A 97 14.86 -6.33 -6.16
N TYR A 98 15.37 -5.67 -7.19
CA TYR A 98 14.65 -5.52 -8.46
C TYR A 98 14.51 -6.86 -9.22
N GLU A 99 15.33 -7.86 -8.90
CA GLU A 99 15.14 -9.22 -9.42
C GLU A 99 13.92 -9.90 -8.78
N ASP A 100 13.61 -9.58 -7.52
CA ASP A 100 12.41 -10.10 -6.86
C ASP A 100 11.13 -9.59 -7.55
N LEU A 101 11.14 -8.37 -8.07
CA LEU A 101 10.04 -7.85 -8.90
C LEU A 101 9.79 -8.70 -10.15
N LYS A 102 10.83 -9.27 -10.76
CA LYS A 102 10.68 -10.16 -11.93
C LYS A 102 10.11 -11.53 -11.56
N LYS A 103 10.24 -11.92 -10.30
CA LYS A 103 9.67 -13.15 -9.73
C LYS A 103 8.28 -12.92 -9.13
N TYR A 104 7.69 -11.75 -9.33
CA TYR A 104 6.34 -11.47 -8.86
C TYR A 104 5.36 -12.56 -9.32
N LYS A 105 4.58 -13.10 -8.37
CA LYS A 105 3.67 -14.24 -8.55
C LYS A 105 4.33 -15.57 -8.94
N THR A 106 5.63 -15.75 -8.69
CA THR A 106 6.27 -17.08 -8.69
C THR A 106 6.43 -17.60 -7.26
N PRO A 107 6.65 -18.91 -7.06
CA PRO A 107 6.88 -19.47 -5.73
C PRO A 107 8.06 -18.84 -4.96
N GLU A 108 9.05 -18.31 -5.67
CA GLU A 108 10.29 -17.74 -5.12
C GLU A 108 10.27 -16.22 -5.00
N GLY A 109 9.16 -15.55 -5.34
CA GLY A 109 9.06 -14.10 -5.35
C GLY A 109 7.90 -13.53 -4.54
N PRO A 110 7.72 -12.20 -4.57
CA PRO A 110 6.62 -11.53 -3.89
C PRO A 110 5.26 -12.00 -4.42
N GLN A 111 4.30 -12.16 -3.52
CA GLN A 111 2.99 -12.76 -3.80
C GLN A 111 2.04 -11.79 -4.52
N ALA A 112 0.94 -12.29 -5.08
CA ALA A 112 -0.03 -11.47 -5.84
C ALA A 112 -0.71 -10.36 -5.00
N HIS A 113 -0.78 -10.57 -3.69
CA HIS A 113 -1.23 -9.61 -2.70
C HIS A 113 -0.14 -9.47 -1.65
N THR A 114 -0.15 -8.38 -0.88
CA THR A 114 0.90 -8.18 0.13
C THR A 114 0.88 -9.30 1.16
N ASP A 115 2.05 -9.83 1.46
CA ASP A 115 2.22 -10.95 2.37
C ASP A 115 3.38 -10.69 3.36
N ILE A 116 3.28 -11.23 4.57
CA ILE A 116 4.27 -11.00 5.64
C ILE A 116 5.61 -11.74 5.41
N LEU A 117 5.71 -12.62 4.42
CA LEU A 117 6.98 -13.23 4.05
C LEU A 117 7.83 -12.27 3.22
N THR A 118 7.19 -11.31 2.53
CA THR A 118 7.89 -10.23 1.86
C THR A 118 8.48 -9.23 2.89
N PRO A 119 9.81 -9.03 2.90
CA PRO A 119 10.49 -7.96 3.63
C PRO A 119 9.76 -6.62 3.65
N GLY A 120 9.56 -6.04 4.84
CA GLY A 120 8.99 -4.70 5.01
C GLY A 120 7.45 -4.65 4.95
N ILE A 121 6.77 -5.77 4.69
CA ILE A 121 5.30 -5.85 4.74
C ILE A 121 4.84 -6.22 6.15
N PRO A 122 4.06 -5.36 6.84
CA PRO A 122 3.65 -5.61 8.22
C PRO A 122 2.45 -6.58 8.35
N SER A 123 1.70 -6.79 7.27
CA SER A 123 0.41 -7.50 7.31
C SER A 123 0.03 -8.14 5.96
N ASN A 124 -0.61 -9.31 6.02
CA ASN A 124 -1.22 -9.96 4.86
C ASN A 124 -2.48 -9.20 4.45
N THR A 125 -2.65 -8.91 3.17
CA THR A 125 -3.85 -8.28 2.60
C THR A 125 -4.33 -9.04 1.36
N GLY A 126 -5.42 -8.58 0.73
CA GLY A 126 -6.00 -9.19 -0.47
C GLY A 126 -7.49 -9.51 -0.32
N SER A 127 -7.92 -9.91 0.87
CA SER A 127 -9.33 -9.83 1.26
C SER A 127 -9.62 -8.40 1.71
N LEU A 128 -10.42 -7.70 0.91
CA LEU A 128 -10.80 -6.29 1.14
C LEU A 128 -11.54 -6.15 2.48
N GLY A 129 -11.47 -4.96 3.08
CA GLY A 129 -12.19 -4.61 4.30
C GLY A 129 -11.52 -5.06 5.61
N GLN A 130 -10.48 -5.89 5.54
CA GLN A 130 -9.88 -6.45 6.75
C GLN A 130 -8.87 -5.54 7.46
N SER A 131 -8.24 -4.63 6.73
CA SER A 131 -7.01 -4.02 7.23
C SER A 131 -7.23 -2.90 8.24
N LEU A 132 -8.40 -2.25 8.26
CA LEU A 132 -8.75 -1.33 9.36
C LEU A 132 -8.81 -2.09 10.69
N SER A 133 -9.41 -3.28 10.73
CA SER A 133 -9.44 -4.12 11.92
C SER A 133 -8.03 -4.52 12.36
N LYS A 134 -7.17 -4.90 11.39
CA LYS A 134 -5.77 -5.25 11.66
C LYS A 134 -4.98 -4.04 12.19
N ALA A 135 -5.17 -2.86 11.60
CA ALA A 135 -4.54 -1.61 12.05
C ALA A 135 -4.96 -1.25 13.48
N ALA A 136 -6.25 -1.38 13.81
CA ALA A 136 -6.75 -1.18 15.17
C ALA A 136 -6.07 -2.12 16.18
N GLY A 137 -5.95 -3.41 15.84
CA GLY A 137 -5.24 -4.38 16.66
C GLY A 137 -3.75 -4.05 16.86
N ILE A 138 -3.06 -3.62 15.79
CA ILE A 138 -1.65 -3.22 15.87
C ILE A 138 -1.48 -1.97 16.75
N ALA A 139 -2.31 -0.94 16.57
CA ALA A 139 -2.26 0.27 17.38
C ALA A 139 -2.47 -0.02 18.86
N LEU A 140 -3.45 -0.86 19.21
CA LEU A 140 -3.68 -1.29 20.59
C LEU A 140 -2.47 -2.06 21.16
N ALA A 141 -1.90 -2.98 20.38
CA ALA A 141 -0.71 -3.72 20.78
C ALA A 141 0.52 -2.81 20.96
N ASP A 142 0.68 -1.79 20.13
CA ASP A 142 1.76 -0.81 20.22
C ASP A 142 1.62 0.04 21.48
N ARG A 143 0.41 0.49 21.83
CA ARG A 143 0.15 1.20 23.10
C ARG A 143 0.53 0.37 24.31
N ILE A 144 0.14 -0.91 24.34
CA ILE A 144 0.50 -1.84 25.43
C ILE A 144 2.03 -1.97 25.56
N GLN A 145 2.74 -1.97 24.43
CA GLN A 145 4.21 -2.05 24.38
C GLN A 145 4.90 -0.68 24.50
N ASN A 146 4.17 0.42 24.73
CA ASN A 146 4.70 1.79 24.70
C ASN A 146 5.46 2.15 23.41
N LYS A 147 5.09 1.54 22.28
CA LYS A 147 5.63 1.86 20.96
C LYS A 147 4.86 3.04 20.37
N LYS A 148 5.59 4.07 19.93
CA LYS A 148 5.02 5.25 19.27
C LYS A 148 5.39 5.24 17.80
N ARG A 149 4.43 4.88 16.96
CA ARG A 149 4.55 4.94 15.49
C ARG A 149 3.22 5.26 14.85
N LYS A 150 3.25 5.70 13.59
CA LYS A 150 2.06 5.90 12.76
C LYS A 150 1.79 4.66 11.91
N ILE A 151 0.51 4.41 11.67
CA ILE A 151 0.01 3.32 10.83
C ILE A 151 -0.71 3.96 9.65
N PHE A 152 -0.04 4.02 8.50
CA PHE A 152 -0.65 4.49 7.27
C PHE A 152 -1.40 3.34 6.60
N LEU A 153 -2.65 3.58 6.23
CA LEU A 153 -3.52 2.56 5.64
C LEU A 153 -4.10 3.06 4.32
N ILE A 154 -3.75 2.43 3.20
CA ILE A 154 -4.31 2.79 1.90
C ILE A 154 -5.47 1.86 1.58
N LEU A 155 -6.67 2.42 1.42
CA LEU A 155 -7.91 1.72 1.07
C LEU A 155 -8.35 2.08 -0.34
N GLY A 156 -9.07 1.17 -1.00
CA GLY A 156 -9.87 1.53 -2.18
C GLY A 156 -11.19 2.20 -1.76
N ASP A 157 -11.75 3.05 -2.61
CA ASP A 157 -13.12 3.55 -2.41
C ASP A 157 -14.17 2.44 -2.54
N GLY A 158 -14.00 1.50 -3.48
CA GLY A 158 -14.83 0.30 -3.58
C GLY A 158 -14.69 -0.67 -2.41
N GLU A 159 -13.53 -0.69 -1.77
CA GLU A 159 -13.30 -1.51 -0.57
C GLU A 159 -14.15 -1.04 0.62
N LEU A 160 -14.54 0.23 0.68
CA LEU A 160 -15.41 0.75 1.74
C LEU A 160 -16.82 0.16 1.72
N GLN A 161 -17.18 -0.63 0.72
CA GLN A 161 -18.45 -1.37 0.72
C GLN A 161 -18.44 -2.52 1.74
N GLU A 162 -17.26 -2.97 2.17
CA GLU A 162 -17.13 -4.03 3.17
C GLU A 162 -17.55 -3.54 4.57
N GLY A 163 -18.55 -4.22 5.14
CA GLY A 163 -19.11 -3.93 6.47
C GLY A 163 -18.05 -3.89 7.58
N GLN A 164 -17.03 -4.75 7.46
CA GLN A 164 -15.94 -4.87 8.43
C GLN A 164 -15.15 -3.57 8.63
N ASN A 165 -15.06 -2.70 7.61
CA ASN A 165 -14.43 -1.39 7.76
C ASN A 165 -15.15 -0.55 8.82
N TYR A 166 -16.48 -0.58 8.83
CA TYR A 166 -17.30 0.21 9.75
C TYR A 166 -17.25 -0.34 11.18
N GLU A 167 -17.18 -1.66 11.34
CA GLU A 167 -16.90 -2.29 12.64
C GLU A 167 -15.56 -1.82 13.21
N ALA A 168 -14.54 -1.75 12.37
CA ALA A 168 -13.23 -1.25 12.77
C ALA A 168 -13.25 0.25 13.09
N LEU A 169 -13.98 1.09 12.33
CA LEU A 169 -14.13 2.52 12.62
C LEU A 169 -14.74 2.76 14.00
N MET A 170 -15.76 2.00 14.40
CA MET A 170 -16.32 2.07 15.77
C MET A 170 -15.26 1.79 16.84
N THR A 171 -14.40 0.80 16.60
CA THR A 171 -13.29 0.46 17.51
C THR A 171 -12.24 1.57 17.56
N ILE A 172 -11.82 2.07 16.39
CA ILE A 172 -10.83 3.14 16.26
C ILE A 172 -11.27 4.39 17.02
N ALA A 173 -12.54 4.80 16.86
CA ALA A 173 -13.11 5.94 17.58
C ALA A 173 -13.21 5.67 19.08
N LYS A 174 -13.73 4.51 19.49
CA LYS A 174 -13.88 4.12 20.90
C LYS A 174 -12.56 4.21 21.68
N PHE A 175 -11.46 3.79 21.08
CA PHE A 175 -10.13 3.79 21.70
C PHE A 175 -9.28 5.01 21.32
N ASN A 176 -9.84 5.97 20.56
CA ASN A 176 -9.16 7.18 20.08
C ASN A 176 -7.80 6.87 19.42
N LEU A 177 -7.79 5.92 18.47
CA LEU A 177 -6.57 5.41 17.81
C LEU A 177 -6.04 6.38 16.73
N THR A 178 -5.69 7.60 17.14
CA THR A 178 -5.21 8.71 16.28
C THR A 178 -3.87 8.47 15.55
N GLU A 179 -3.18 7.39 15.89
CA GLU A 179 -2.00 6.90 15.19
C GLU A 179 -2.31 6.22 13.85
N ILE A 180 -3.56 5.81 13.62
CA ILE A 180 -4.03 5.22 12.36
C ILE A 180 -4.43 6.35 11.41
N ILE A 181 -3.83 6.35 10.22
CA ILE A 181 -4.04 7.36 9.19
C ILE A 181 -4.58 6.66 7.94
N PRO A 182 -5.92 6.53 7.80
CA PRO A 182 -6.54 5.97 6.61
C PRO A 182 -6.48 6.98 5.46
N ILE A 183 -6.10 6.48 4.28
CA ILE A 183 -6.01 7.23 3.03
C ILE A 183 -6.83 6.47 1.99
N ILE A 184 -7.81 7.14 1.42
CA ILE A 184 -8.74 6.51 0.47
C ILE A 184 -8.34 6.89 -0.95
N ASP A 185 -7.93 5.88 -1.71
CA ASP A 185 -7.71 5.98 -3.15
C ASP A 185 -9.05 6.02 -3.86
N ARG A 186 -9.62 7.23 -3.98
CA ARG A 186 -10.91 7.49 -4.63
C ARG A 186 -10.74 7.58 -6.16
N ASN A 187 -10.43 6.45 -6.78
CA ASN A 187 -10.23 6.36 -8.23
C ASN A 187 -11.55 6.15 -9.02
N ARG A 188 -12.68 6.00 -8.32
CA ARG A 188 -14.05 5.90 -8.86
C ARG A 188 -14.35 4.63 -9.66
N LEU A 189 -13.48 3.61 -9.59
CA LEU A 189 -13.61 2.37 -10.35
C LEU A 189 -13.47 1.14 -9.44
N GLN A 190 -14.33 0.14 -9.64
CA GLN A 190 -14.18 -1.21 -9.08
C GLN A 190 -13.71 -2.17 -10.18
N THR A 191 -13.75 -3.49 -9.90
CA THR A 191 -13.28 -4.54 -10.82
C THR A 191 -13.82 -4.37 -12.25
N ASP A 192 -15.14 -4.22 -12.39
CA ASP A 192 -15.80 -4.25 -13.71
C ASP A 192 -16.61 -2.99 -14.02
N SER A 193 -16.77 -2.06 -13.08
CA SER A 193 -17.72 -0.94 -13.23
C SER A 193 -17.34 0.30 -12.42
N PRO A 194 -17.78 1.49 -12.87
CA PRO A 194 -17.72 2.69 -12.06
C PRO A 194 -18.46 2.52 -10.73
N MET A 195 -17.88 3.07 -9.66
CA MET A 195 -18.47 3.07 -8.32
C MET A 195 -19.93 3.55 -8.32
N GLU A 196 -20.20 4.63 -9.08
CA GLU A 196 -21.52 5.24 -9.18
C GLU A 196 -22.58 4.28 -9.76
N ALA A 197 -22.20 3.40 -10.68
CA ALA A 197 -23.11 2.43 -11.28
C ALA A 197 -23.47 1.27 -10.34
N ILE A 198 -22.64 1.00 -9.33
CA ILE A 198 -22.82 -0.14 -8.40
C ILE A 198 -23.62 0.28 -7.17
N ILE A 199 -23.21 1.35 -6.48
CA ILE A 199 -23.87 1.81 -5.23
C ILE A 199 -24.23 3.31 -5.23
N GLY A 200 -23.98 4.04 -6.32
CA GLY A 200 -24.17 5.50 -6.38
C GLY A 200 -23.00 6.31 -5.84
N GLU A 201 -23.14 7.64 -5.82
CA GLU A 201 -22.12 8.53 -5.27
C GLU A 201 -22.15 8.52 -3.74
N PHE A 202 -21.18 7.81 -3.15
CA PHE A 202 -21.03 7.68 -1.71
C PHE A 202 -20.31 8.90 -1.10
N ASN A 203 -20.94 9.59 -0.15
CA ASN A 203 -20.32 10.71 0.57
C ASN A 203 -19.37 10.19 1.65
N ILE A 204 -18.18 9.76 1.20
CA ILE A 204 -17.12 9.19 2.05
C ILE A 204 -16.81 10.10 3.26
N PRO A 205 -16.53 11.41 3.11
CA PRO A 205 -16.20 12.25 4.26
C PRO A 205 -17.31 12.28 5.31
N LYS A 206 -18.57 12.41 4.89
CA LYS A 206 -19.71 12.46 5.82
C LYS A 206 -19.85 11.15 6.58
N VAL A 207 -19.77 10.00 5.90
CA VAL A 207 -19.91 8.70 6.55
C VAL A 207 -18.77 8.48 7.53
N LEU A 208 -17.51 8.68 7.12
CA LEU A 208 -16.38 8.51 8.02
C LEU A 208 -16.49 9.42 9.26
N SER A 209 -16.86 10.69 9.07
CA SER A 209 -17.01 11.65 10.18
C SER A 209 -18.12 11.27 11.19
N SER A 210 -19.10 10.45 10.79
CA SER A 210 -20.15 10.00 11.71
C SER A 210 -19.70 8.94 12.71
N PHE A 211 -18.52 8.33 12.52
CA PHE A 211 -17.96 7.35 13.45
C PHE A 211 -17.11 7.98 14.56
N GLY A 212 -16.75 9.26 14.45
CA GLY A 212 -15.83 9.98 15.33
C GLY A 212 -14.43 10.10 14.76
#